data_AF-A3JYK9-F1
#
_entry.id   AF-A3JYK9-F1
#
_cell.length_a   1.000
_cell.length_b   1.000
_cell.length_c   1.000
_cell.angle_alpha   90.00
_cell.angle_beta   90.00
_cell.angle_gamma   90.00
#
_symmetry.space_group_name_H-M   'P 1'
#
loop_
_entity.id
_entity.type
_entity.pdbx_description
1 polymer ?
#
loop_
_entity_poly.entity_id
_entity_poly.type
_entity_poly.pdbx_seq_one_letter_code
_entity_poly.pdbx_strand_id
1 'polypeptide(L)'
;MKRLLAALIVAVLPSAGMTATLALADDPVFGCLVTLDGPIAPGDTNTFLSLIQQASTSSHHADLIWYNEYDDGGPPDIDFKVPLNLCLNSPGGSLTEAMALTDAVHGHLGTMVRPGARCESACALVFMAGSYDTGSDIGYVTSRHLHVDGKLGFHAPSLTVPEGNYDAASVARAYQVSVVATAKIFRNLVNYRFPPSLAARMHETPPEQMFYVTTVREAARWGISVVGVDAPSAFSDAVIRTACGNLYRRTKDQIDSDPDSWNRNAHNGEPVSRPEPETFTYTNFGMEALGTCEGRFLDPGDAYNLARTWWPVASAVQNATWATAAFPDAQPTLFFSFLQSFMAWPGEVPLSALPRNGQVIEMTRRGTCFVYDSNDSLIDREPCTRIQRAEPDGRFLSLHDWPSGARTVVELDGGIRRINGGEAYDWYWPEPKPQGAGETCTQNTSSGNSFCFHPD
;
A
#
# COMPACT_ATOMS: atom_id res chain seq x y z
N MET A 1 5.15 70.10 16.12
CA MET A 1 4.70 68.70 16.25
C MET A 1 5.77 67.77 15.69
N LYS A 2 6.59 67.15 16.55
CA LYS A 2 7.60 66.15 16.15
C LYS A 2 6.93 64.77 16.24
N ARG A 3 6.81 64.05 15.12
CA ARG A 3 6.31 62.67 15.09
C ARG A 3 7.49 61.71 15.22
N LEU A 4 7.52 60.92 16.30
CA LEU A 4 8.40 59.78 16.46
C LEU A 4 7.97 58.66 15.49
N LEU A 5 8.89 58.17 14.67
CA LEU A 5 8.78 56.84 14.07
C LEU A 5 9.35 55.83 15.07
N ALA A 6 8.53 54.92 15.56
CA ALA A 6 8.97 53.73 16.28
C ALA A 6 9.28 52.64 15.24
N ALA A 7 10.53 52.20 15.18
CA ALA A 7 10.95 51.04 14.39
C ALA A 7 10.51 49.76 15.11
N LEU A 8 9.66 48.97 14.47
CA LEU A 8 9.23 47.66 14.96
C LEU A 8 10.33 46.64 14.58
N ILE A 9 11.17 46.28 15.55
CA ILE A 9 12.12 45.17 15.42
C ILE A 9 11.33 43.88 15.57
N VAL A 10 11.05 43.20 14.46
CA VAL A 10 10.53 41.83 14.47
C VAL A 10 11.70 40.91 14.81
N ALA A 11 11.76 40.47 16.06
CA ALA A 11 12.65 39.40 16.47
C ALA A 11 12.12 38.08 15.88
N VAL A 12 12.77 37.59 14.82
CA VAL A 12 12.57 36.23 14.32
C VAL A 12 13.19 35.30 15.36
N LEU A 13 12.36 34.72 16.23
CA LEU A 13 12.79 33.62 17.09
C LEU A 13 13.13 32.43 16.18
N PRO A 14 14.30 31.79 16.35
CA PRO A 14 14.59 30.55 15.65
C PRO A 14 13.57 29.51 16.07
N SER A 15 12.85 28.94 15.11
CA SER A 15 12.06 27.73 15.32
C SER A 15 13.00 26.67 15.86
N ALA A 16 12.82 26.25 17.11
CA ALA A 16 13.47 25.06 17.64
C ALA A 16 13.22 23.93 16.64
N GLY A 17 14.29 23.43 16.02
CA GLY A 17 14.20 22.30 15.10
C GLY A 17 13.56 21.16 15.88
N MET A 18 12.33 20.79 15.52
CA MET A 18 11.69 19.64 16.13
C MET A 18 12.48 18.41 15.67
N THR A 19 13.24 17.80 16.57
CA THR A 19 13.84 16.49 16.36
C THR A 19 12.74 15.43 16.39
N ALA A 20 12.96 14.28 15.74
CA ALA A 20 12.10 13.13 15.98
C ALA A 20 12.05 12.81 17.49
N THR A 21 10.89 12.37 17.93
CA THR A 21 10.67 11.82 19.26
C THR A 21 10.48 10.32 19.08
N LEU A 22 11.41 9.53 19.61
CA LEU A 22 11.24 8.10 19.76
C LEU A 22 10.86 7.75 21.19
N ALA A 23 9.85 6.91 21.36
CA ALA A 23 9.37 6.50 22.67
C ALA A 23 8.79 5.09 22.65
N LEU A 24 8.93 4.37 23.77
CA LEU A 24 8.16 3.15 24.02
C LEU A 24 6.67 3.46 24.03
N ALA A 25 5.90 2.55 23.46
CA ALA A 25 4.45 2.60 23.42
C ALA A 25 3.85 1.29 23.94
N ASP A 26 2.62 1.40 24.44
CA ASP A 26 1.76 0.28 24.78
C ASP A 26 0.44 0.49 24.03
N ASP A 27 0.42 0.06 22.76
CA ASP A 27 -0.72 0.21 21.86
C ASP A 27 -1.12 -1.17 21.32
N PRO A 28 -2.02 -1.90 22.00
CA PRO A 28 -2.46 -3.24 21.57
C PRO A 28 -3.41 -3.22 20.37
N VAL A 29 -3.88 -2.04 19.95
CA VAL A 29 -4.68 -1.91 18.73
C VAL A 29 -3.78 -2.11 17.52
N PHE A 30 -2.63 -1.46 17.53
CA PHE A 30 -1.68 -1.45 16.41
C PHE A 30 -0.39 -2.23 16.69
N GLY A 31 -0.24 -2.82 17.87
CA GLY A 31 0.97 -3.52 18.31
C GLY A 31 2.20 -2.64 18.36
N CYS A 32 2.06 -1.34 18.66
CA CYS A 32 3.20 -0.43 18.69
C CYS A 32 4.06 -0.73 19.91
N LEU A 33 5.30 -1.16 19.69
CA LEU A 33 6.33 -1.22 20.75
C LEU A 33 7.06 0.12 20.86
N VAL A 34 7.39 0.71 19.71
CA VAL A 34 8.08 2.00 19.61
C VAL A 34 7.27 2.92 18.69
N THR A 35 7.25 4.20 19.01
CA THR A 35 6.73 5.27 18.15
C THR A 35 7.87 6.15 17.68
N LEU A 36 7.79 6.62 16.43
CA LEU A 36 8.66 7.63 15.84
C LEU A 36 7.79 8.77 15.32
N ASP A 37 7.85 9.92 16.00
CA ASP A 37 7.09 11.12 15.68
C ASP A 37 8.03 12.29 15.34
N GLY A 38 7.92 12.86 14.15
CA GLY A 38 8.75 13.99 13.70
C GLY A 38 9.85 13.62 12.70
N PRO A 39 10.73 14.56 12.32
CA PRO A 39 11.71 14.35 11.26
C PRO A 39 12.88 13.47 11.73
N ILE A 40 13.24 12.47 10.93
CA ILE A 40 14.34 11.54 11.20
C ILE A 40 15.67 12.31 11.24
N ALA A 41 16.39 12.22 12.35
CA ALA A 41 17.59 12.98 12.64
C ALA A 41 18.75 12.08 13.11
N PRO A 42 20.02 12.48 12.87
CA PRO A 42 21.16 11.70 13.31
C PRO A 42 21.10 11.28 14.78
N GLY A 43 21.25 9.98 15.06
CA GLY A 43 21.19 9.41 16.42
C GLY A 43 19.90 8.69 16.77
N ASP A 44 18.83 8.84 15.97
CA ASP A 44 17.54 8.17 16.18
C ASP A 44 17.67 6.64 16.22
N THR A 45 18.58 6.05 15.46
CA THR A 45 18.86 4.61 15.43
C THR A 45 19.42 4.14 16.76
N ASN A 46 20.33 4.92 17.36
CA ASN A 46 20.86 4.60 18.68
C ASN A 46 19.77 4.72 19.76
N THR A 47 18.92 5.74 19.66
CA THR A 47 17.76 5.89 20.54
C THR A 47 16.79 4.73 20.38
N PHE A 48 16.50 4.31 19.15
CA PHE A 48 15.66 3.16 18.85
C PHE A 48 16.20 1.88 19.52
N LEU A 49 17.48 1.53 19.29
CA LEU A 49 18.10 0.34 19.89
C LEU A 49 18.10 0.39 21.42
N SER A 50 18.37 1.56 22.00
CA SER A 50 18.27 1.80 23.45
C SER A 50 16.86 1.52 23.99
N LEU A 51 15.81 1.92 23.27
CA LEU A 51 14.43 1.65 23.66
C LEU A 51 14.11 0.15 23.57
N ILE A 52 14.61 -0.57 22.56
CA ILE A 52 14.44 -2.03 22.48
C ILE A 52 15.12 -2.74 23.67
N GLN A 53 16.34 -2.34 24.02
CA GLN A 53 17.04 -2.84 25.20
C GLN A 53 16.28 -2.53 26.50
N GLN A 54 15.70 -1.33 26.60
CA GLN A 54 14.85 -0.98 27.74
C GLN A 54 13.59 -1.86 27.78
N ALA A 55 12.94 -2.11 26.65
CA ALA A 55 11.76 -2.95 26.57
C ALA A 55 12.05 -4.40 26.96
N SER A 56 13.19 -4.96 26.52
CA SER A 56 13.57 -6.35 26.83
C SER A 56 13.82 -6.61 28.31
N THR A 57 14.03 -5.57 29.12
CA THR A 57 14.17 -5.67 30.58
C THR A 57 12.91 -5.27 31.34
N SER A 58 11.88 -4.77 30.64
CA SER A 58 10.60 -4.38 31.24
C SER A 58 9.75 -5.61 31.57
N SER A 59 9.07 -5.61 32.73
CA SER A 59 8.22 -6.74 33.14
C SER A 59 7.09 -7.08 32.16
N HIS A 60 6.71 -6.14 31.28
CA HIS A 60 5.67 -6.33 30.28
C HIS A 60 6.16 -7.06 29.02
N HIS A 61 7.44 -6.91 28.66
CA HIS A 61 8.00 -7.45 27.41
C HIS A 61 9.23 -8.35 27.60
N ALA A 62 9.69 -8.56 28.83
CA ALA A 62 10.89 -9.38 29.12
C ALA A 62 10.76 -10.82 28.62
N ASP A 63 9.55 -11.37 28.59
CA ASP A 63 9.31 -12.71 28.03
C ASP A 63 9.15 -12.71 26.51
N LEU A 64 9.05 -11.55 25.86
CA LEU A 64 8.76 -11.41 24.43
C LEU A 64 9.98 -10.98 23.61
N ILE A 65 10.96 -10.32 24.22
CA ILE A 65 12.11 -9.73 23.53
C ILE A 65 13.38 -10.33 24.11
N TRP A 66 14.15 -10.99 23.27
CA TRP A 66 15.52 -11.38 23.59
C TRP A 66 16.48 -10.36 22.97
N TYR A 67 17.43 -9.89 23.77
CA TYR A 67 18.40 -8.86 23.38
C TYR A 67 19.76 -9.21 23.93
N ASN A 68 20.77 -9.28 23.07
CA ASN A 68 22.14 -9.56 23.47
C ASN A 68 23.13 -8.65 22.73
N GLU A 69 24.10 -8.08 23.45
CA GLU A 69 25.18 -7.29 22.86
C GLU A 69 26.38 -8.19 22.56
N TYR A 70 27.11 -7.88 21.49
CA TYR A 70 28.37 -8.51 21.18
C TYR A 70 29.54 -7.68 21.73
N ASP A 71 30.57 -8.36 22.25
CA ASP A 71 31.76 -7.72 22.82
C ASP A 71 32.61 -6.94 21.80
N ASP A 72 32.40 -7.17 20.50
CA ASP A 72 33.13 -6.52 19.40
C ASP A 72 32.53 -5.18 18.96
N GLY A 73 31.41 -4.75 19.56
CA GLY A 73 30.71 -3.52 19.20
C GLY A 73 29.90 -3.63 17.91
N GLY A 74 29.63 -4.85 17.42
CA GLY A 74 28.68 -5.10 16.35
C GLY A 74 27.22 -4.74 16.73
N PRO A 75 26.29 -4.77 15.75
CA PRO A 75 24.88 -4.57 16.04
C PRO A 75 24.38 -5.63 17.04
N PRO A 76 23.46 -5.28 17.96
CA PRO A 76 22.93 -6.24 18.91
C PRO A 76 22.15 -7.36 18.21
N ASP A 77 22.16 -8.53 18.83
CA ASP A 77 21.33 -9.67 18.44
C ASP A 77 19.95 -9.51 19.09
N ILE A 78 18.91 -9.38 18.27
CA ILE A 78 17.55 -9.07 18.72
C ILE A 78 16.58 -10.10 18.14
N ASP A 79 15.85 -10.77 19.02
CA ASP A 79 14.79 -11.70 18.63
C ASP A 79 13.46 -11.33 19.32
N PHE A 80 12.39 -11.39 18.55
CA PHE A 80 11.03 -11.09 19.00
C PHE A 80 10.19 -12.36 18.91
N LYS A 81 9.75 -12.89 20.06
CA LYS A 81 8.91 -14.09 20.11
C LYS A 81 7.52 -13.87 19.51
N VAL A 82 7.11 -12.60 19.39
CA VAL A 82 5.85 -12.20 18.79
C VAL A 82 6.05 -10.96 17.91
N PRO A 83 5.37 -10.88 16.77
CA PRO A 83 5.28 -9.68 15.95
C PRO A 83 4.86 -8.41 16.70
N LEU A 84 5.74 -7.40 16.68
CA LEU A 84 5.55 -6.05 17.21
C LEU A 84 5.90 -5.00 16.14
N ASN A 85 5.29 -3.83 16.22
CA ASN A 85 5.44 -2.78 15.21
C ASN A 85 6.21 -1.55 15.72
N LEU A 86 7.00 -0.96 14.83
CA LEU A 86 7.42 0.43 14.88
C LEU A 86 6.32 1.30 14.24
N CYS A 87 5.70 2.16 15.05
CA CYS A 87 4.64 3.05 14.59
C CYS A 87 5.22 4.39 14.14
N LEU A 88 4.97 4.73 12.87
CA LEU A 88 5.66 5.80 12.15
C LEU A 88 4.74 7.00 11.90
N ASN A 89 5.22 8.18 12.26
CA ASN A 89 4.62 9.47 11.95
C ASN A 89 5.71 10.51 11.65
N SER A 90 6.25 10.48 10.44
CA SER A 90 7.38 11.32 10.03
C SER A 90 7.23 11.85 8.60
N PRO A 91 7.59 13.13 8.37
CA PRO A 91 7.73 13.68 7.02
C PRO A 91 9.02 13.19 6.30
N GLY A 92 9.81 12.32 6.92
CA GLY A 92 11.15 11.93 6.46
C GLY A 92 12.25 12.68 7.22
N GLY A 93 13.40 12.87 6.59
CA GLY A 93 14.56 13.51 7.23
C GLY A 93 15.89 13.02 6.67
N SER A 94 16.85 12.78 7.55
CA SER A 94 18.17 12.26 7.18
C SER A 94 18.06 10.90 6.49
N LEU A 95 18.40 10.85 5.21
CA LEU A 95 18.39 9.59 4.45
C LEU A 95 19.39 8.57 5.02
N THR A 96 20.58 9.01 5.42
CA THR A 96 21.59 8.12 6.00
C THR A 96 21.09 7.51 7.31
N GLU A 97 20.43 8.31 8.14
CA GLU A 97 19.85 7.81 9.40
C GLU A 97 18.67 6.88 9.12
N ALA A 98 17.78 7.23 8.19
CA ALA A 98 16.68 6.36 7.80
C ALA A 98 17.17 5.00 7.29
N MET A 99 18.28 4.95 6.56
CA MET A 99 18.90 3.69 6.14
C MET A 99 19.52 2.90 7.31
N ALA A 100 20.03 3.57 8.34
CA ALA A 100 20.48 2.88 9.56
C ALA A 100 19.27 2.31 10.34
N LEU A 101 18.17 3.07 10.42
CA LEU A 101 16.91 2.59 10.97
C LEU A 101 16.33 1.42 10.17
N THR A 102 16.43 1.42 8.83
CA THR A 102 15.95 0.29 8.03
C THR A 102 16.70 -0.99 8.35
N ASP A 103 18.03 -0.90 8.50
CA ASP A 103 18.87 -2.03 8.91
C ASP A 103 18.50 -2.52 10.32
N ALA A 104 18.19 -1.62 11.26
CA ALA A 104 17.80 -1.98 12.62
C ALA A 104 16.36 -2.51 12.78
N VAL A 105 15.46 -2.18 11.85
CA VAL A 105 14.05 -2.62 11.87
C VAL A 105 13.86 -3.93 11.12
N HIS A 106 14.57 -4.10 10.01
CA HIS A 106 14.38 -5.23 9.11
C HIS A 106 14.61 -6.57 9.80
N GLY A 107 13.60 -7.45 9.73
CA GLY A 107 13.65 -8.79 10.32
C GLY A 107 13.29 -8.84 11.80
N HIS A 108 13.16 -7.67 12.44
CA HIS A 108 12.89 -7.56 13.86
C HIS A 108 11.49 -7.02 14.17
N LEU A 109 11.09 -5.92 13.52
CA LEU A 109 9.79 -5.28 13.73
C LEU A 109 9.03 -5.11 12.42
N GLY A 110 7.71 -5.22 12.51
CA GLY A 110 6.83 -4.68 11.50
C GLY A 110 6.75 -3.16 11.57
N THR A 111 6.10 -2.55 10.59
CA THR A 111 5.92 -1.09 10.54
C THR A 111 4.45 -0.74 10.42
N MET A 112 4.05 0.37 11.04
CA MET A 112 2.65 0.78 11.07
C MET A 112 2.48 2.29 10.94
N VAL A 113 1.68 2.73 9.97
CA VAL A 113 1.18 4.12 9.87
C VAL A 113 -0.23 4.17 10.44
N ARG A 114 -0.38 4.81 11.59
CA ARG A 114 -1.63 4.93 12.35
C ARG A 114 -2.64 5.90 11.70
N PRO A 115 -3.93 5.92 12.14
CA PRO A 115 -4.91 6.88 11.64
C PRO A 115 -4.40 8.33 11.73
N GLY A 116 -4.48 9.08 10.62
CA GLY A 116 -4.05 10.48 10.55
C GLY A 116 -2.53 10.70 10.57
N ALA A 117 -1.72 9.66 10.79
CA ALA A 117 -0.28 9.74 10.72
C ALA A 117 0.20 9.78 9.27
N ARG A 118 1.43 10.24 9.07
CA ARG A 118 2.10 10.23 7.76
C ARG A 118 3.47 9.59 7.83
N CYS A 119 3.88 8.88 6.80
CA CYS A 119 5.23 8.39 6.64
C CYS A 119 5.67 8.69 5.21
N GLU A 120 6.47 9.74 5.06
CA GLU A 120 6.81 10.31 3.76
C GLU A 120 8.33 10.31 3.55
N SER A 121 8.77 10.36 2.30
CA SER A 121 10.18 10.50 1.95
C SER A 121 11.04 9.39 2.60
N ALA A 122 12.11 9.76 3.30
CA ALA A 122 12.98 8.82 4.00
C ALA A 122 12.26 7.91 5.01
N CYS A 123 11.14 8.36 5.62
CA CYS A 123 10.33 7.51 6.50
C CYS A 123 9.75 6.32 5.73
N ALA A 124 9.30 6.54 4.49
CA ALA A 124 8.69 5.49 3.69
C ALA A 124 9.67 4.34 3.41
N LEU A 125 10.98 4.61 3.38
CA LEU A 125 12.01 3.57 3.32
C LEU A 125 12.03 2.73 4.61
N VAL A 126 11.98 3.37 5.79
CA VAL A 126 11.86 2.69 7.09
C VAL A 126 10.59 1.86 7.15
N PHE A 127 9.46 2.41 6.67
CA PHE A 127 8.22 1.67 6.56
C PHE A 127 8.39 0.39 5.73
N MET A 128 9.05 0.47 4.58
CA MET A 128 9.28 -0.71 3.73
C MET A 128 10.26 -1.72 4.33
N ALA A 129 11.03 -1.38 5.36
CA ALA A 129 11.89 -2.34 6.06
C ALA A 129 11.10 -3.33 6.94
N GLY A 130 9.84 -3.00 7.28
CA GLY A 130 9.01 -3.78 8.20
C GLY A 130 8.87 -5.26 7.79
N SER A 131 9.43 -6.14 8.62
CA SER A 131 9.41 -7.59 8.43
C SER A 131 9.86 -8.32 9.69
N TYR A 132 9.55 -9.61 9.76
CA TYR A 132 10.04 -10.52 10.80
C TYR A 132 10.84 -11.64 10.16
N ASP A 133 11.95 -12.03 10.78
CA ASP A 133 12.59 -13.31 10.52
C ASP A 133 11.73 -14.42 11.12
N THR A 134 11.43 -15.45 10.34
CA THR A 134 10.70 -16.62 10.84
C THR A 134 11.60 -17.67 11.47
N GLY A 135 12.93 -17.53 11.36
CA GLY A 135 13.90 -18.53 11.79
C GLY A 135 13.75 -19.87 11.07
N SER A 136 13.06 -19.87 9.92
CA SER A 136 12.71 -21.05 9.12
C SER A 136 13.04 -20.83 7.66
N ASP A 137 12.87 -21.85 6.82
CA ASP A 137 13.16 -21.78 5.38
C ASP A 137 12.29 -20.75 4.61
N ILE A 138 11.28 -20.16 5.27
CA ILE A 138 10.48 -19.04 4.74
C ILE A 138 11.29 -17.72 4.74
N GLY A 139 12.27 -17.60 5.65
CA GLY A 139 13.08 -16.41 5.88
C GLY A 139 12.24 -15.20 6.33
N TYR A 140 12.55 -14.02 5.80
CA TYR A 140 11.84 -12.81 6.19
C TYR A 140 10.41 -12.73 5.63
N VAL A 141 9.42 -12.54 6.51
CA VAL A 141 8.03 -12.26 6.14
C VAL A 141 7.75 -10.77 6.32
N THR A 142 7.33 -10.11 5.25
CA THR A 142 6.99 -8.66 5.27
C THR A 142 5.86 -8.37 6.24
N SER A 143 5.98 -7.29 7.01
CA SER A 143 4.91 -6.80 7.87
C SER A 143 4.88 -5.27 7.85
N ARG A 144 4.04 -4.73 6.96
CA ARG A 144 3.98 -3.32 6.60
C ARG A 144 2.52 -2.90 6.59
N HIS A 145 2.09 -2.09 7.57
CA HIS A 145 0.67 -1.81 7.81
C HIS A 145 0.36 -0.32 7.65
N LEU A 146 -0.61 0.00 6.81
CA LEU A 146 -1.10 1.34 6.58
C LEU A 146 -2.56 1.41 7.03
N HIS A 147 -2.88 2.24 8.02
CA HIS A 147 -4.28 2.56 8.29
C HIS A 147 -4.89 3.29 7.09
N VAL A 148 -6.16 3.02 6.76
CA VAL A 148 -6.87 3.63 5.63
C VAL A 148 -6.89 5.17 5.65
N ASP A 149 -6.84 5.76 6.85
CA ASP A 149 -6.75 7.21 7.09
C ASP A 149 -5.31 7.73 7.27
N GLY A 150 -4.30 6.88 7.08
CA GLY A 150 -2.89 7.24 7.10
C GLY A 150 -2.39 7.68 5.72
N LYS A 151 -1.16 8.20 5.66
CA LYS A 151 -0.50 8.58 4.41
C LYS A 151 0.87 7.94 4.31
N LEU A 152 1.14 7.32 3.16
CA LEU A 152 2.44 6.75 2.82
C LEU A 152 2.89 7.31 1.49
N GLY A 153 4.00 8.05 1.49
CA GLY A 153 4.46 8.82 0.34
C GLY A 153 5.91 8.53 -0.03
N PHE A 154 6.17 8.31 -1.32
CA PHE A 154 7.48 8.04 -1.89
C PHE A 154 7.87 9.12 -2.90
N HIS A 155 9.15 9.48 -2.93
CA HIS A 155 9.75 10.30 -3.98
C HIS A 155 11.24 10.01 -4.08
N ALA A 156 11.90 10.50 -5.13
CA ALA A 156 13.32 10.28 -5.34
C ALA A 156 14.16 10.93 -4.22
N PRO A 157 15.18 10.26 -3.68
CA PRO A 157 16.09 10.89 -2.72
C PRO A 157 16.68 12.18 -3.28
N SER A 158 16.72 13.23 -2.46
CA SER A 158 17.32 14.51 -2.85
C SER A 158 18.48 14.89 -1.94
N LEU A 159 19.40 15.67 -2.51
CA LEU A 159 20.43 16.35 -1.77
C LEU A 159 20.09 17.83 -1.75
N THR A 160 19.91 18.39 -0.55
CA THR A 160 19.76 19.84 -0.40
C THR A 160 21.15 20.46 -0.44
N VAL A 161 21.43 21.21 -1.51
CA VAL A 161 22.69 21.93 -1.71
C VAL A 161 22.38 23.43 -1.62
N PRO A 162 23.01 24.19 -0.70
CA PRO A 162 22.83 25.64 -0.63
C PRO A 162 23.12 26.34 -1.96
N GLU A 163 22.67 27.57 -2.15
CA GLU A 163 23.14 28.36 -3.30
C GLU A 163 24.62 28.73 -3.12
N GLY A 164 25.43 28.59 -4.18
CA GLY A 164 26.85 28.91 -4.12
C GLY A 164 27.64 28.45 -5.34
N ASN A 165 28.92 28.85 -5.38
CA ASN A 165 29.88 28.36 -6.36
C ASN A 165 30.56 27.11 -5.81
N TYR A 166 30.40 25.98 -6.49
CA TYR A 166 30.96 24.70 -6.11
C TYR A 166 32.13 24.32 -7.02
N ASP A 167 33.21 23.81 -6.44
CA ASP A 167 34.30 23.22 -7.21
C ASP A 167 33.94 21.81 -7.71
N ALA A 168 34.71 21.30 -8.66
CA ALA A 168 34.50 19.97 -9.22
C ALA A 168 34.52 18.86 -8.15
N ALA A 169 35.34 19.02 -7.10
CA ALA A 169 35.43 18.06 -6.01
C ALA A 169 34.15 18.00 -5.16
N SER A 170 33.51 19.14 -4.90
CA SER A 170 32.25 19.23 -4.16
C SER A 170 31.11 18.62 -4.95
N VAL A 171 31.01 18.91 -6.25
CA VAL A 171 30.00 18.33 -7.13
C VAL A 171 30.19 16.80 -7.25
N ALA A 172 31.43 16.34 -7.42
CA ALA A 172 31.73 14.91 -7.48
C ALA A 172 31.35 14.17 -6.18
N ARG A 173 31.60 14.78 -5.02
CA ARG A 173 31.22 14.21 -3.72
C ARG A 173 29.70 14.13 -3.56
N ALA A 174 28.98 15.20 -3.93
CA ALA A 174 27.52 15.23 -3.91
C ALA A 174 26.92 14.11 -4.78
N TYR A 175 27.41 13.96 -6.01
CA TYR A 175 26.99 12.89 -6.91
C TYR A 175 27.29 11.50 -6.34
N GLN A 176 28.47 11.31 -5.74
CA GLN A 176 28.85 10.04 -5.11
C GLN A 176 27.91 9.66 -3.95
N VAL A 177 27.45 10.63 -3.16
CA VAL A 177 26.45 10.38 -2.09
C VAL A 177 25.15 9.86 -2.68
N SER A 178 24.66 10.48 -3.76
CA SER A 178 23.46 10.00 -4.48
C SER A 178 23.63 8.58 -5.01
N VAL A 179 24.78 8.26 -5.62
CA VAL A 179 25.08 6.91 -6.12
C VAL A 179 25.08 5.87 -4.99
N VAL A 180 25.69 6.19 -3.84
CA VAL A 180 25.72 5.29 -2.68
C VAL A 180 24.33 5.08 -2.10
N ALA A 181 23.51 6.14 -2.02
CA ALA A 181 22.13 6.04 -1.55
C ALA A 181 21.28 5.15 -2.47
N THR A 182 21.36 5.37 -3.79
CA THR A 182 20.69 4.54 -4.78
C THR A 182 21.17 3.09 -4.72
N ALA A 183 22.48 2.84 -4.56
CA ALA A 183 23.01 1.49 -4.41
C ALA A 183 22.47 0.78 -3.16
N LYS A 184 22.27 1.49 -2.04
CA LYS A 184 21.60 0.93 -0.86
C LYS A 184 20.15 0.53 -1.16
N ILE A 185 19.38 1.40 -1.81
CA ILE A 185 18.00 1.07 -2.22
C ILE A 185 17.97 -0.17 -3.12
N PHE A 186 18.90 -0.29 -4.07
CA PHE A 186 19.00 -1.48 -4.93
C PHE A 186 19.32 -2.76 -4.16
N ARG A 187 20.22 -2.72 -3.17
CA ARG A 187 20.48 -3.88 -2.28
C ARG A 187 19.22 -4.29 -1.51
N ASN A 188 18.41 -3.30 -1.13
CA ASN A 188 17.18 -3.49 -0.38
C ASN A 188 16.04 -4.09 -1.21
N LEU A 189 16.13 -4.08 -2.56
CA LEU A 189 15.22 -4.86 -3.42
C LEU A 189 15.23 -6.34 -3.05
N VAL A 190 16.42 -6.88 -2.78
CA VAL A 190 16.59 -8.28 -2.40
C VAL A 190 16.42 -8.43 -0.90
N ASN A 191 17.22 -7.70 -0.11
CA ASN A 191 17.27 -7.89 1.34
C ASN A 191 15.90 -7.69 1.99
N TYR A 192 15.23 -6.58 1.68
CA TYR A 192 13.94 -6.26 2.30
C TYR A 192 12.76 -6.73 1.47
N ARG A 193 12.98 -7.43 0.34
CA ARG A 193 11.93 -7.65 -0.66
C ARG A 193 11.21 -6.33 -0.99
N PHE A 194 11.99 -5.26 -1.22
CA PHE A 194 11.46 -3.96 -1.64
C PHE A 194 10.90 -4.12 -3.06
N PRO A 195 9.62 -3.80 -3.31
CA PRO A 195 8.98 -4.05 -4.60
C PRO A 195 9.70 -3.30 -5.74
N PRO A 196 10.24 -4.00 -6.77
CA PRO A 196 10.99 -3.38 -7.87
C PRO A 196 10.25 -2.24 -8.55
N SER A 197 8.95 -2.39 -8.80
CA SER A 197 8.17 -1.33 -9.45
C SER A 197 7.93 -0.12 -8.56
N LEU A 198 7.81 -0.31 -7.24
CA LEU A 198 7.74 0.81 -6.30
C LEU A 198 9.07 1.56 -6.27
N ALA A 199 10.20 0.85 -6.35
CA ALA A 199 11.50 1.49 -6.39
C ALA A 199 11.66 2.32 -7.66
N ALA A 200 11.19 1.81 -8.81
CA ALA A 200 11.13 2.58 -10.05
C ALA A 200 10.23 3.82 -9.91
N ARG A 201 8.98 3.64 -9.46
CA ARG A 201 8.03 4.75 -9.25
C ARG A 201 8.57 5.82 -8.31
N MET A 202 9.23 5.41 -7.22
CA MET A 202 9.87 6.32 -6.28
C MET A 202 10.93 7.18 -6.98
N HIS A 203 11.80 6.57 -7.79
CA HIS A 203 12.86 7.31 -8.50
C HIS A 203 12.34 8.16 -9.67
N GLU A 204 11.22 7.77 -10.29
CA GLU A 204 10.52 8.57 -11.31
C GLU A 204 9.85 9.81 -10.71
N THR A 205 9.45 9.75 -9.44
CA THR A 205 8.76 10.83 -8.74
C THR A 205 9.78 11.89 -8.30
N PRO A 206 9.75 13.13 -8.84
CA PRO A 206 10.70 14.16 -8.47
C PRO A 206 10.64 14.52 -6.98
N PRO A 207 11.74 15.00 -6.36
CA PRO A 207 11.77 15.31 -4.92
C PRO A 207 10.78 16.38 -4.44
N GLU A 208 10.35 17.26 -5.34
CA GLU A 208 9.34 18.30 -5.10
C GLU A 208 7.90 17.79 -5.22
N GLN A 209 7.73 16.54 -5.65
CA GLN A 209 6.45 15.84 -5.75
C GLN A 209 6.41 14.68 -4.77
N MET A 210 5.24 14.09 -4.61
CA MET A 210 5.05 12.92 -3.77
C MET A 210 4.10 11.96 -4.45
N PHE A 211 4.53 10.71 -4.59
CA PHE A 211 3.67 9.63 -5.00
C PHE A 211 3.10 8.97 -3.74
N TYR A 212 1.77 8.99 -3.60
CA TYR A 212 1.09 8.39 -2.45
C TYR A 212 0.46 7.05 -2.82
N VAL A 213 0.55 6.08 -1.92
CA VAL A 213 -0.22 4.83 -2.02
C VAL A 213 -1.68 5.15 -1.70
N THR A 214 -2.56 5.08 -2.70
CA THR A 214 -3.95 5.56 -2.59
C THR A 214 -4.99 4.58 -3.08
N THR A 215 -4.60 3.48 -3.73
CA THR A 215 -5.52 2.47 -4.27
C THR A 215 -5.25 1.07 -3.71
N VAL A 216 -6.26 0.20 -3.79
CA VAL A 216 -6.13 -1.22 -3.43
C VAL A 216 -5.02 -1.88 -4.25
N ARG A 217 -4.94 -1.57 -5.54
CA ARG A 217 -3.96 -2.16 -6.46
C ARG A 217 -2.52 -1.86 -6.05
N GLU A 218 -2.25 -0.61 -5.71
CA GLU A 218 -0.93 -0.14 -5.26
C GLU A 218 -0.54 -0.83 -3.95
N ALA A 219 -1.42 -0.79 -2.95
CA ALA A 219 -1.16 -1.42 -1.66
C ALA A 219 -0.92 -2.93 -1.79
N ALA A 220 -1.78 -3.63 -2.55
CA ALA A 220 -1.67 -5.07 -2.77
C ALA A 220 -0.38 -5.44 -3.51
N ARG A 221 -0.07 -4.75 -4.63
CA ARG A 221 1.13 -5.00 -5.45
C ARG A 221 2.42 -4.83 -4.62
N TRP A 222 2.46 -3.88 -3.71
CA TRP A 222 3.66 -3.57 -2.94
C TRP A 222 3.75 -4.25 -1.58
N GLY A 223 2.82 -5.19 -1.30
CA GLY A 223 2.81 -5.94 -0.05
C GLY A 223 2.57 -5.06 1.16
N ILE A 224 1.70 -4.06 1.01
CA ILE A 224 1.30 -3.12 2.05
C ILE A 224 -0.09 -3.52 2.53
N SER A 225 -0.16 -3.93 3.79
CA SER A 225 -1.41 -4.26 4.46
C SER A 225 -2.21 -2.99 4.75
N VAL A 226 -3.50 -2.98 4.40
CA VAL A 226 -4.40 -1.87 4.75
C VAL A 226 -5.34 -2.30 5.87
N VAL A 227 -5.32 -1.55 6.96
CA VAL A 227 -6.17 -1.77 8.16
C VAL A 227 -7.16 -0.62 8.36
N GLY A 228 -8.16 -0.83 9.23
CA GLY A 228 -9.24 0.15 9.43
C GLY A 228 -10.34 0.08 8.38
N VAL A 229 -10.44 -1.05 7.68
CA VAL A 229 -11.47 -1.36 6.69
C VAL A 229 -12.33 -2.51 7.20
N ASP A 230 -13.62 -2.50 6.88
CA ASP A 230 -14.51 -3.58 7.24
C ASP A 230 -14.17 -4.84 6.42
N ALA A 231 -14.38 -6.02 6.99
CA ALA A 231 -14.35 -7.26 6.23
C ALA A 231 -15.52 -7.30 5.23
N PRO A 232 -15.38 -7.99 4.08
CA PRO A 232 -16.51 -8.17 3.18
C PRO A 232 -17.64 -8.92 3.90
N SER A 233 -18.89 -8.56 3.61
CA SER A 233 -20.07 -9.14 4.25
C SER A 233 -20.29 -10.61 3.91
N ALA A 234 -19.63 -11.10 2.85
CA ALA A 234 -19.62 -12.50 2.44
C ALA A 234 -18.33 -12.84 1.69
N PHE A 235 -17.84 -14.07 1.84
CA PHE A 235 -16.70 -14.60 1.07
C PHE A 235 -17.19 -15.29 -0.22
N SER A 236 -17.82 -14.50 -1.09
CA SER A 236 -18.34 -14.94 -2.39
C SER A 236 -17.21 -15.33 -3.34
N ASP A 237 -17.54 -16.01 -4.45
CA ASP A 237 -16.59 -16.28 -5.54
C ASP A 237 -15.92 -14.98 -6.01
N ALA A 238 -16.68 -13.90 -6.09
CA ALA A 238 -16.18 -12.60 -6.53
C ALA A 238 -15.12 -12.03 -5.57
N VAL A 239 -15.37 -12.09 -4.26
CA VAL A 239 -14.41 -11.66 -3.24
C VAL A 239 -13.13 -12.48 -3.32
N ILE A 240 -13.25 -13.81 -3.43
CA ILE A 240 -12.08 -14.69 -3.49
C ILE A 240 -11.27 -14.45 -4.76
N ARG A 241 -11.92 -14.40 -5.94
CA ARG A 241 -11.23 -14.10 -7.21
C ARG A 241 -10.50 -12.76 -7.16
N THR A 242 -11.14 -11.73 -6.60
CA THR A 242 -10.56 -10.39 -6.46
C THR A 242 -9.37 -10.40 -5.51
N ALA A 243 -9.49 -11.06 -4.35
CA ALA A 243 -8.42 -11.15 -3.36
C ALA A 243 -7.21 -11.95 -3.87
N CYS A 244 -7.43 -13.11 -4.48
CA CYS A 244 -6.38 -13.85 -5.18
C CYS A 244 -5.71 -12.96 -6.24
N GLY A 245 -6.51 -12.25 -7.03
CA GLY A 245 -6.01 -11.38 -8.08
C GLY A 245 -5.14 -10.23 -7.58
N ASN A 246 -5.54 -9.60 -6.47
CA ASN A 246 -4.76 -8.56 -5.81
C ASN A 246 -3.47 -9.12 -5.21
N LEU A 247 -3.52 -10.28 -4.55
CA LEU A 247 -2.32 -10.95 -4.03
C LEU A 247 -1.37 -11.38 -5.15
N TYR A 248 -1.87 -11.80 -6.31
CA TYR A 248 -1.05 -12.17 -7.47
C TYR A 248 -0.13 -11.04 -7.94
N ARG A 249 -0.63 -9.79 -7.89
CA ARG A 249 0.11 -8.61 -8.33
C ARG A 249 1.40 -8.45 -7.53
N ARG A 250 1.35 -8.77 -6.23
CA ARG A 250 2.52 -8.79 -5.35
C ARG A 250 3.58 -9.79 -5.83
N THR A 251 3.13 -10.98 -6.17
CA THR A 251 4.01 -12.05 -6.66
C THR A 251 4.62 -11.67 -8.01
N LYS A 252 3.84 -11.05 -8.90
CA LYS A 252 4.34 -10.56 -10.19
C LYS A 252 5.33 -9.41 -10.09
N ASP A 253 5.21 -8.56 -9.09
CA ASP A 253 6.15 -7.46 -8.90
C ASP A 253 7.61 -7.94 -8.72
N GLN A 254 7.80 -9.17 -8.24
CA GLN A 254 9.13 -9.76 -8.07
C GLN A 254 9.85 -10.02 -9.40
N ILE A 255 9.12 -10.06 -10.51
CA ILE A 255 9.66 -10.30 -11.87
C ILE A 255 9.34 -9.16 -12.84
N ASP A 256 8.77 -8.06 -12.34
CA ASP A 256 8.36 -6.90 -13.14
C ASP A 256 8.65 -5.60 -12.37
N SER A 257 9.57 -4.81 -12.90
CA SER A 257 9.95 -3.50 -12.33
C SER A 257 9.27 -2.32 -13.01
N ASP A 258 8.46 -2.53 -14.04
CA ASP A 258 7.74 -1.45 -14.72
C ASP A 258 6.55 -1.00 -13.85
N PRO A 259 6.54 0.25 -13.36
CA PRO A 259 5.47 0.75 -12.51
C PRO A 259 4.14 0.98 -13.24
N ASP A 260 4.16 1.03 -14.57
CA ASP A 260 3.00 1.20 -15.43
C ASP A 260 2.51 -0.14 -16.02
N SER A 261 3.32 -1.19 -15.94
CA SER A 261 2.90 -2.55 -16.25
C SER A 261 1.94 -3.08 -15.20
N TRP A 262 0.69 -3.33 -15.60
CA TRP A 262 -0.32 -3.96 -14.76
C TRP A 262 -0.77 -5.26 -15.40
N ASN A 263 -0.12 -6.36 -15.01
CA ASN A 263 -0.51 -7.70 -15.44
C ASN A 263 -2.02 -7.93 -15.21
N ARG A 264 -2.72 -8.30 -16.28
CA ARG A 264 -4.13 -8.70 -16.22
C ARG A 264 -4.19 -10.16 -15.79
N ASN A 265 -5.11 -10.47 -14.88
CA ASN A 265 -5.48 -11.88 -14.65
C ASN A 265 -6.25 -12.34 -15.89
N ALA A 266 -5.77 -13.39 -16.54
CA ALA A 266 -6.20 -13.75 -17.88
C ALA A 266 -7.66 -14.23 -17.94
N HIS A 267 -8.26 -14.72 -16.84
CA HIS A 267 -9.62 -15.27 -16.84
C HIS A 267 -10.38 -14.97 -15.53
N ASN A 268 -11.32 -14.02 -15.60
CA ASN A 268 -12.24 -13.71 -14.51
C ASN A 268 -13.58 -14.39 -14.83
N GLY A 269 -13.90 -15.52 -14.19
CA GLY A 269 -15.19 -16.17 -14.43
C GLY A 269 -15.33 -17.60 -13.94
N GLU A 270 -14.21 -18.33 -13.76
CA GLU A 270 -14.30 -19.69 -13.23
C GLU A 270 -14.92 -19.70 -11.82
N PRO A 271 -15.75 -20.70 -11.51
CA PRO A 271 -16.31 -20.87 -10.18
C PRO A 271 -15.21 -21.22 -9.19
N VAL A 272 -15.36 -20.76 -7.94
CA VAL A 272 -14.45 -21.13 -6.86
C VAL A 272 -14.90 -22.45 -6.25
N SER A 273 -14.03 -23.46 -6.28
CA SER A 273 -14.26 -24.74 -5.61
C SER A 273 -14.07 -24.60 -4.10
N ARG A 274 -14.94 -25.23 -3.31
CA ARG A 274 -14.88 -25.28 -1.85
C ARG A 274 -15.04 -26.73 -1.39
N PRO A 275 -13.96 -27.52 -1.45
CA PRO A 275 -14.05 -28.95 -1.15
C PRO A 275 -14.41 -29.19 0.33
N GLU A 276 -14.02 -28.28 1.21
CA GLU A 276 -14.38 -28.25 2.64
C GLU A 276 -14.92 -26.86 3.00
N PRO A 277 -15.73 -26.72 4.08
CA PRO A 277 -16.27 -25.43 4.50
C PRO A 277 -15.22 -24.33 4.72
N GLU A 278 -14.04 -24.72 5.18
CA GLU A 278 -12.95 -23.83 5.54
C GLU A 278 -11.92 -23.60 4.42
N THR A 279 -12.00 -24.30 3.28
CA THR A 279 -11.02 -24.20 2.19
C THR A 279 -11.63 -23.68 0.90
N PHE A 280 -10.79 -23.09 0.06
CA PHE A 280 -11.17 -22.70 -1.29
C PHE A 280 -10.04 -22.98 -2.30
N THR A 281 -10.43 -23.19 -3.55
CA THR A 281 -9.53 -23.35 -4.69
C THR A 281 -10.11 -22.62 -5.90
N TYR A 282 -9.31 -21.74 -6.49
CA TYR A 282 -9.62 -20.98 -7.70
C TYR A 282 -8.56 -21.27 -8.76
N THR A 283 -8.95 -22.04 -9.78
CA THR A 283 -8.10 -22.46 -10.91
C THR A 283 -8.20 -21.49 -12.08
N ASN A 284 -7.42 -21.73 -13.14
CA ASN A 284 -7.31 -20.84 -14.31
C ASN A 284 -6.86 -19.42 -13.94
N PHE A 285 -6.01 -19.34 -12.92
CA PHE A 285 -5.56 -18.11 -12.30
C PHE A 285 -4.19 -17.67 -12.83
N GLY A 286 -3.94 -16.36 -12.82
CA GLY A 286 -2.65 -15.79 -13.22
C GLY A 286 -2.40 -15.69 -14.73
N MET A 287 -1.13 -15.56 -15.12
CA MET A 287 -0.74 -15.51 -16.54
C MET A 287 -1.04 -16.84 -17.22
N GLU A 288 -1.55 -16.76 -18.45
CA GLU A 288 -1.90 -17.92 -19.30
C GLU A 288 -2.97 -18.87 -18.71
N ALA A 289 -3.63 -18.49 -17.61
CA ALA A 289 -4.64 -19.32 -16.96
C ALA A 289 -4.12 -20.67 -16.44
N LEU A 290 -2.84 -20.76 -16.05
CA LEU A 290 -2.24 -22.03 -15.62
C LEU A 290 -2.04 -22.16 -14.11
N GLY A 291 -2.27 -21.09 -13.35
CA GLY A 291 -2.09 -21.09 -11.90
C GLY A 291 -3.35 -21.47 -11.13
N THR A 292 -3.14 -21.75 -9.85
CA THR A 292 -4.16 -22.03 -8.86
C THR A 292 -3.96 -21.11 -7.66
N CYS A 293 -5.03 -20.48 -7.20
CA CYS A 293 -5.10 -19.84 -5.90
C CYS A 293 -5.84 -20.77 -4.94
N GLU A 294 -5.15 -21.30 -3.95
CA GLU A 294 -5.74 -22.15 -2.92
C GLU A 294 -5.56 -21.50 -1.54
N GLY A 295 -6.50 -21.73 -0.63
CA GLY A 295 -6.45 -21.09 0.66
C GLY A 295 -7.42 -21.63 1.68
N ARG A 296 -7.33 -21.07 2.88
CA ARG A 296 -8.15 -21.44 4.04
C ARG A 296 -8.71 -20.21 4.72
N PHE A 297 -10.01 -20.20 4.98
CA PHE A 297 -10.66 -19.17 5.79
C PHE A 297 -10.17 -19.24 7.24
N LEU A 298 -9.97 -18.08 7.85
CA LEU A 298 -9.65 -17.97 9.27
C LEU A 298 -10.94 -17.67 10.02
N ASP A 299 -11.29 -18.53 10.98
CA ASP A 299 -12.43 -18.27 11.87
C ASP A 299 -12.05 -17.20 12.90
N PRO A 300 -12.66 -16.00 12.88
CA PRO A 300 -12.36 -14.96 13.85
C PRO A 300 -12.73 -15.36 15.29
N GLY A 301 -13.68 -16.30 15.46
CA GLY A 301 -14.10 -16.85 16.73
C GLY A 301 -13.15 -17.89 17.31
N ASP A 302 -12.30 -18.50 16.48
CA ASP A 302 -11.26 -19.43 16.94
C ASP A 302 -10.09 -18.66 17.55
N ALA A 303 -9.85 -18.84 18.85
CA ALA A 303 -8.76 -18.22 19.58
C ALA A 303 -7.37 -18.63 19.06
N TYR A 304 -7.28 -19.77 18.38
CA TYR A 304 -6.03 -20.33 17.84
C TYR A 304 -5.88 -20.10 16.33
N ASN A 305 -6.74 -19.27 15.71
CA ASN A 305 -6.60 -18.96 14.30
C ASN A 305 -5.24 -18.30 14.01
N LEU A 306 -4.75 -18.50 12.79
CA LEU A 306 -3.39 -18.14 12.41
C LEU A 306 -3.11 -16.63 12.50
N ALA A 307 -4.10 -15.77 12.29
CA ALA A 307 -3.90 -14.32 12.40
C ALA A 307 -3.70 -13.89 13.87
N ARG A 308 -4.44 -14.49 14.81
CA ARG A 308 -4.28 -14.23 16.25
C ARG A 308 -2.96 -14.75 16.79
N THR A 309 -2.52 -15.93 16.34
CA THR A 309 -1.24 -16.50 16.77
C THR A 309 -0.06 -15.75 16.15
N TRP A 310 -0.20 -15.28 14.90
CA TRP A 310 0.84 -14.51 14.25
C TRP A 310 0.95 -13.08 14.79
N TRP A 311 -0.14 -12.36 15.02
CA TRP A 311 -0.10 -10.98 15.52
C TRP A 311 -0.80 -10.84 16.87
N PRO A 312 -0.30 -11.45 17.97
CA PRO A 312 -1.07 -11.55 19.22
C PRO A 312 -1.41 -10.20 19.87
N VAL A 313 -0.69 -9.12 19.53
CA VAL A 313 -0.85 -7.80 20.15
C VAL A 313 -1.19 -6.67 19.16
N ALA A 314 -1.69 -7.00 17.96
CA ALA A 314 -2.13 -6.01 16.96
C ALA A 314 -3.54 -6.32 16.43
N SER A 315 -4.56 -6.01 17.23
CA SER A 315 -5.95 -6.37 16.91
C SER A 315 -6.46 -5.78 15.59
N ALA A 316 -5.98 -4.59 15.18
CA ALA A 316 -6.33 -4.01 13.88
C ALA A 316 -5.85 -4.86 12.70
N VAL A 317 -4.67 -5.48 12.82
CA VAL A 317 -4.09 -6.37 11.78
C VAL A 317 -4.82 -7.72 11.78
N GLN A 318 -5.12 -8.26 12.97
CA GLN A 318 -5.91 -9.49 13.12
C GLN A 318 -7.27 -9.34 12.43
N ASN A 319 -8.02 -8.28 12.77
CA ASN A 319 -9.36 -8.03 12.24
C ASN A 319 -9.37 -7.75 10.74
N ALA A 320 -8.26 -7.28 10.18
CA ALA A 320 -8.10 -7.06 8.75
C ALA A 320 -7.72 -8.33 7.99
N THR A 321 -7.56 -9.49 8.64
CA THR A 321 -7.10 -10.74 8.01
C THR A 321 -8.17 -11.82 8.12
N TRP A 322 -8.61 -12.38 6.98
CA TRP A 322 -9.76 -13.29 6.93
C TRP A 322 -9.46 -14.66 6.31
N ALA A 323 -8.35 -14.81 5.60
CA ALA A 323 -7.91 -16.10 5.06
C ALA A 323 -6.39 -16.16 4.87
N THR A 324 -5.90 -17.34 4.57
CA THR A 324 -4.58 -17.57 3.98
C THR A 324 -4.73 -17.97 2.51
N ALA A 325 -3.68 -17.76 1.72
CA ALA A 325 -3.63 -18.20 0.33
C ALA A 325 -2.21 -18.60 -0.10
N ALA A 326 -2.15 -19.47 -1.10
CA ALA A 326 -0.95 -19.93 -1.77
C ALA A 326 -1.19 -20.05 -3.29
N PHE A 327 -0.09 -19.94 -4.05
CA PHE A 327 0.00 -20.14 -5.49
C PHE A 327 1.08 -21.19 -5.80
N PRO A 328 0.80 -22.49 -5.62
CA PRO A 328 1.82 -23.57 -5.69
C PRO A 328 2.41 -23.76 -7.10
N ASP A 329 1.62 -23.45 -8.11
CA ASP A 329 1.87 -23.64 -9.55
C ASP A 329 2.13 -22.33 -10.29
N ALA A 330 2.10 -21.18 -9.60
CA ALA A 330 2.46 -19.90 -10.19
C ALA A 330 3.98 -19.71 -10.28
N GLN A 331 4.39 -18.81 -11.18
CA GLN A 331 5.75 -18.31 -11.31
C GLN A 331 5.79 -16.77 -11.14
N PRO A 332 6.47 -16.25 -10.09
CA PRO A 332 7.10 -17.02 -8.99
C PRO A 332 6.06 -17.69 -8.09
N THR A 333 6.48 -18.75 -7.40
CA THR A 333 5.64 -19.51 -6.47
C THR A 333 5.42 -18.72 -5.18
N LEU A 334 4.19 -18.73 -4.66
CA LEU A 334 3.88 -18.16 -3.36
C LEU A 334 3.34 -19.27 -2.45
N PHE A 335 4.16 -19.80 -1.57
CA PHE A 335 3.73 -20.92 -0.70
C PHE A 335 2.75 -20.50 0.39
N PHE A 336 2.79 -19.24 0.82
CA PHE A 336 1.96 -18.77 1.91
C PHE A 336 1.85 -17.24 1.91
N SER A 337 0.62 -16.75 2.10
CA SER A 337 0.34 -15.36 2.43
C SER A 337 -1.00 -15.22 3.14
N PHE A 338 -1.24 -14.05 3.71
CA PHE A 338 -2.51 -13.68 4.32
C PHE A 338 -3.35 -12.89 3.32
N LEU A 339 -4.64 -13.23 3.22
CA LEU A 339 -5.63 -12.42 2.52
C LEU A 339 -6.26 -11.44 3.50
N GLN A 340 -6.15 -10.16 3.13
CA GLN A 340 -6.60 -9.06 3.97
C GLN A 340 -7.86 -8.43 3.41
N SER A 341 -8.64 -7.79 4.28
CA SER A 341 -9.98 -7.29 3.95
C SER A 341 -9.95 -6.37 2.73
N PHE A 342 -9.02 -5.42 2.65
CA PHE A 342 -8.91 -4.50 1.52
C PHE A 342 -8.73 -5.19 0.15
N MET A 343 -8.17 -6.40 0.12
CA MET A 343 -7.97 -7.16 -1.10
C MET A 343 -9.27 -7.70 -1.70
N ALA A 344 -10.38 -7.69 -0.96
CA ALA A 344 -11.69 -8.13 -1.42
C ALA A 344 -12.29 -7.24 -2.51
N TRP A 345 -11.75 -6.03 -2.70
CA TRP A 345 -12.26 -5.04 -3.66
C TRP A 345 -11.36 -4.89 -4.90
N PRO A 346 -11.92 -4.50 -6.05
CA PRO A 346 -11.14 -4.27 -7.27
C PRO A 346 -9.98 -3.31 -7.03
N GLY A 347 -8.86 -3.55 -7.72
CA GLY A 347 -7.63 -2.79 -7.49
C GLY A 347 -7.78 -1.29 -7.74
N GLU A 348 -8.69 -0.88 -8.61
CA GLU A 348 -8.95 0.51 -8.99
C GLU A 348 -9.61 1.31 -7.86
N VAL A 349 -10.14 0.64 -6.84
CA VAL A 349 -10.83 1.28 -5.72
C VAL A 349 -9.82 2.10 -4.91
N PRO A 350 -10.07 3.41 -4.72
CA PRO A 350 -9.28 4.21 -3.79
C PRO A 350 -9.45 3.69 -2.36
N LEU A 351 -8.35 3.63 -1.59
CA LEU A 351 -8.37 3.16 -0.21
C LEU A 351 -9.38 3.95 0.64
N SER A 352 -9.45 5.27 0.41
CA SER A 352 -10.39 6.15 1.11
C SER A 352 -11.87 5.85 0.85
N ALA A 353 -12.19 5.07 -0.19
CA ALA A 353 -13.55 4.66 -0.56
C ALA A 353 -13.93 3.27 -0.04
N LEU A 354 -13.00 2.55 0.60
CA LEU A 354 -13.27 1.23 1.14
C LEU A 354 -14.28 1.31 2.30
N PRO A 355 -15.20 0.33 2.42
CA PRO A 355 -16.17 0.28 3.50
C PRO A 355 -15.47 0.26 4.86
N ARG A 356 -16.00 1.05 5.80
CA ARG A 356 -15.50 1.10 7.17
C ARG A 356 -16.58 1.57 8.13
N ASN A 357 -16.54 1.08 9.36
CA ASN A 357 -17.47 1.44 10.42
C ASN A 357 -18.95 1.15 10.05
N GLY A 358 -19.19 0.11 9.25
CA GLY A 358 -20.51 -0.27 8.73
C GLY A 358 -21.07 0.68 7.67
N GLN A 359 -20.24 1.55 7.09
CA GLN A 359 -20.65 2.54 6.10
C GLN A 359 -20.02 2.27 4.73
N VAL A 360 -20.85 2.42 3.69
CA VAL A 360 -20.41 2.54 2.30
C VAL A 360 -20.03 3.99 2.04
N ILE A 361 -18.89 4.21 1.39
CA ILE A 361 -18.37 5.55 1.12
C ILE A 361 -18.53 5.87 -0.35
N GLU A 362 -19.23 6.98 -0.63
CA GLU A 362 -19.47 7.44 -1.99
C GLU A 362 -18.46 8.53 -2.39
N MET A 363 -17.84 8.34 -3.55
CA MET A 363 -17.00 9.33 -4.20
C MET A 363 -17.75 9.95 -5.36
N THR A 364 -18.07 11.24 -5.25
CA THR A 364 -18.79 11.98 -6.29
C THR A 364 -17.84 12.87 -7.09
N ARG A 365 -17.91 12.80 -8.43
CA ARG A 365 -17.13 13.65 -9.33
C ARG A 365 -17.96 14.07 -10.54
N ARG A 366 -17.92 15.35 -10.89
CA ARG A 366 -18.53 15.86 -12.14
C ARG A 366 -17.61 15.61 -13.33
N GLY A 367 -18.21 15.50 -14.50
CA GLY A 367 -17.50 15.25 -15.73
C GLY A 367 -18.42 15.30 -16.94
N THR A 368 -17.90 14.85 -18.07
CA THR A 368 -18.64 14.63 -19.31
C THR A 368 -18.69 13.13 -19.60
N CYS A 369 -19.87 12.62 -19.87
CA CYS A 369 -20.12 11.26 -20.31
C CYS A 369 -20.24 11.22 -21.83
N PHE A 370 -19.72 10.14 -22.44
CA PHE A 370 -19.74 9.92 -23.89
C PHE A 370 -20.27 8.52 -24.17
N VAL A 371 -21.09 8.38 -25.19
CA VAL A 371 -21.54 7.08 -25.73
C VAL A 371 -21.23 7.01 -27.21
N TYR A 372 -20.62 5.90 -27.61
CA TYR A 372 -20.32 5.56 -28.99
C TYR A 372 -21.12 4.33 -29.38
N ASP A 373 -21.58 4.28 -30.63
CA ASP A 373 -22.21 3.08 -31.18
C ASP A 373 -21.17 2.02 -31.58
N SER A 374 -21.64 0.88 -32.09
CA SER A 374 -20.78 -0.22 -32.55
C SER A 374 -19.91 0.12 -33.77
N ASN A 375 -20.12 1.28 -34.41
CA ASN A 375 -19.31 1.78 -35.52
C ASN A 375 -18.38 2.92 -35.07
N ASP A 376 -18.15 3.05 -33.77
CA ASP A 376 -17.33 4.08 -33.14
C ASP A 376 -17.80 5.52 -33.38
N SER A 377 -19.07 5.70 -33.78
CA SER A 377 -19.66 7.02 -33.97
C SER A 377 -20.17 7.55 -32.63
N LEU A 378 -19.82 8.79 -32.30
CA LEU A 378 -20.33 9.46 -31.10
C LEU A 378 -21.83 9.70 -31.24
N ILE A 379 -22.62 9.06 -30.38
CA ILE A 379 -24.09 9.14 -30.39
C ILE A 379 -24.65 9.93 -29.21
N ASP A 380 -23.88 10.08 -28.12
CA ASP A 380 -24.30 10.89 -26.97
C ASP A 380 -23.09 11.54 -26.28
N ARG A 381 -23.27 12.79 -25.83
CA ARG A 381 -22.27 13.56 -25.09
C ARG A 381 -22.97 14.59 -24.21
N GLU A 382 -22.92 14.39 -22.90
CA GLU A 382 -23.53 15.30 -21.93
C GLU A 382 -22.68 15.43 -20.67
N PRO A 383 -22.77 16.56 -19.94
CA PRO A 383 -22.26 16.61 -18.58
C PRO A 383 -23.00 15.58 -17.72
N CYS A 384 -22.29 14.88 -16.84
CA CYS A 384 -22.86 13.88 -15.96
C CYS A 384 -22.17 13.90 -14.59
N THR A 385 -22.82 13.31 -13.59
CA THR A 385 -22.22 13.14 -12.25
C THR A 385 -21.88 11.68 -12.03
N ARG A 386 -20.60 11.37 -11.81
CA ARG A 386 -20.15 10.03 -11.45
C ARG A 386 -20.16 9.85 -9.93
N ILE A 387 -20.79 8.77 -9.46
CA ILE A 387 -20.79 8.34 -8.07
C ILE A 387 -20.17 6.94 -8.03
N GLN A 388 -19.04 6.81 -7.33
CA GLN A 388 -18.34 5.54 -7.17
C GLN A 388 -18.42 5.06 -5.74
N ARG A 389 -18.60 3.75 -5.54
CA ARG A 389 -18.61 3.16 -4.20
C ARG A 389 -18.25 1.68 -4.23
N ALA A 390 -17.54 1.26 -3.19
CA ALA A 390 -17.26 -0.13 -2.89
C ALA A 390 -18.40 -0.70 -2.03
N GLU A 391 -19.05 -1.75 -2.50
CA GLU A 391 -20.15 -2.42 -1.79
C GLU A 391 -19.60 -3.43 -0.76
N PRO A 392 -20.31 -3.69 0.35
CA PRO A 392 -19.84 -4.62 1.38
C PRO A 392 -19.61 -6.05 0.87
N ASP A 393 -20.24 -6.44 -0.23
CA ASP A 393 -20.12 -7.77 -0.84
C ASP A 393 -18.90 -7.93 -1.78
N GLY A 394 -18.03 -6.91 -1.84
CA GLY A 394 -16.82 -6.90 -2.67
C GLY A 394 -16.99 -6.25 -4.04
N ARG A 395 -18.22 -5.87 -4.43
CA ARG A 395 -18.45 -5.21 -5.71
C ARG A 395 -17.98 -3.76 -5.71
N PHE A 396 -17.67 -3.25 -6.90
CA PHE A 396 -17.44 -1.82 -7.11
C PHE A 396 -18.43 -1.29 -8.14
N LEU A 397 -19.18 -0.26 -7.76
CA LEU A 397 -20.17 0.38 -8.62
C LEU A 397 -19.70 1.78 -9.00
N SER A 398 -19.84 2.11 -10.28
CA SER A 398 -19.67 3.45 -10.83
C SER A 398 -20.97 3.85 -11.53
N LEU A 399 -21.76 4.64 -10.83
CA LEU A 399 -23.04 5.19 -11.29
C LEU A 399 -22.78 6.53 -12.00
N HIS A 400 -23.47 6.79 -13.10
CA HIS A 400 -23.34 8.04 -13.84
C HIS A 400 -24.73 8.62 -14.08
N ASP A 401 -25.00 9.74 -13.43
CA ASP A 401 -26.28 10.45 -13.49
C ASP A 401 -26.27 11.46 -14.61
N TRP A 402 -27.23 11.31 -15.51
CA TRP A 402 -27.41 12.16 -16.68
C TRP A 402 -28.46 13.25 -16.40
N PRO A 403 -28.34 14.45 -17.00
CA PRO A 403 -29.33 15.52 -16.89
C PRO A 403 -30.72 15.10 -17.37
N SER A 404 -30.79 14.15 -18.32
CA SER A 404 -32.03 13.54 -18.82
C SER A 404 -32.78 12.69 -17.79
N GLY A 405 -32.17 12.37 -16.65
CA GLY A 405 -32.69 11.44 -15.65
C GLY A 405 -32.33 9.97 -15.91
N ALA A 406 -31.63 9.67 -17.00
CA ALA A 406 -31.04 8.35 -17.21
C ALA A 406 -29.87 8.11 -16.23
N ARG A 407 -29.55 6.83 -15.99
CA ARG A 407 -28.39 6.41 -15.19
C ARG A 407 -27.63 5.30 -15.89
N THR A 408 -26.33 5.51 -16.11
CA THR A 408 -25.42 4.46 -16.57
C THR A 408 -24.72 3.83 -15.37
N VAL A 409 -24.78 2.50 -15.26
CA VAL A 409 -24.17 1.72 -14.18
C VAL A 409 -23.04 0.89 -14.75
N VAL A 410 -21.81 1.16 -14.33
CA VAL A 410 -20.66 0.27 -14.57
C VAL A 410 -20.35 -0.47 -13.28
N GLU A 411 -20.33 -1.79 -13.33
CA GLU A 411 -20.10 -2.68 -12.19
C GLU A 411 -18.85 -3.53 -12.42
N LEU A 412 -18.06 -3.72 -11.36
CA LEU A 412 -16.98 -4.70 -11.28
C LEU A 412 -17.27 -5.67 -10.14
N ASP A 413 -17.29 -6.95 -10.48
CA ASP A 413 -17.71 -8.05 -9.59
C ASP A 413 -16.82 -9.28 -9.85
N GLY A 414 -15.80 -9.49 -9.01
CA GLY A 414 -14.92 -10.65 -9.15
C GLY A 414 -14.13 -10.68 -10.45
N GLY A 415 -13.78 -9.49 -10.97
CA GLY A 415 -13.11 -9.30 -12.25
C GLY A 415 -14.04 -9.34 -13.48
N ILE A 416 -15.33 -9.59 -13.29
CA ILE A 416 -16.34 -9.48 -14.34
C ILE A 416 -16.81 -8.03 -14.38
N ARG A 417 -16.76 -7.41 -15.57
CA ARG A 417 -17.26 -6.06 -15.78
C ARG A 417 -18.65 -6.12 -16.41
N ARG A 418 -19.57 -5.29 -15.94
CA ARG A 418 -20.90 -5.11 -16.53
C ARG A 418 -21.19 -3.64 -16.75
N ILE A 419 -21.98 -3.35 -17.79
CA ILE A 419 -22.56 -2.03 -18.02
C ILE A 419 -24.07 -2.18 -18.22
N ASN A 420 -24.85 -1.49 -17.37
CA ASN A 420 -26.31 -1.59 -17.30
C ASN A 420 -26.80 -3.06 -17.21
N GLY A 421 -26.06 -3.89 -16.46
CA GLY A 421 -26.34 -5.32 -16.28
C GLY A 421 -25.86 -6.24 -17.40
N GLY A 422 -25.50 -5.71 -18.57
CA GLY A 422 -24.90 -6.49 -19.66
C GLY A 422 -23.41 -6.69 -19.46
N GLU A 423 -22.87 -7.82 -19.89
CA GLU A 423 -21.43 -8.09 -19.87
C GLU A 423 -20.66 -7.03 -20.67
N ALA A 424 -19.50 -6.65 -20.16
CA ALA A 424 -18.69 -5.59 -20.73
C ALA A 424 -17.20 -5.83 -20.46
N TYR A 425 -16.34 -5.07 -21.14
CA TYR A 425 -14.90 -5.14 -20.96
C TYR A 425 -14.25 -3.76 -21.12
N ASP A 426 -13.00 -3.66 -20.67
CA ASP A 426 -12.19 -2.47 -20.89
C ASP A 426 -11.86 -2.31 -22.37
N TRP A 427 -12.29 -1.20 -22.94
CA TRP A 427 -12.15 -0.86 -24.35
C TRP A 427 -11.19 0.30 -24.53
N TYR A 428 -10.32 0.18 -25.53
CA TYR A 428 -9.40 1.22 -25.97
C TYR A 428 -9.42 1.26 -27.49
N TRP A 429 -9.34 2.46 -28.05
CA TRP A 429 -9.20 2.63 -29.49
C TRP A 429 -7.73 2.79 -29.87
N PRO A 430 -7.29 2.20 -31.00
CA PRO A 430 -6.04 2.61 -31.61
C PRO A 430 -6.12 4.08 -32.05
N GLU A 431 -4.98 4.74 -32.17
CA GLU A 431 -4.95 6.10 -32.71
C GLU A 431 -5.27 6.09 -34.23
N PRO A 432 -6.08 7.03 -34.74
CA PRO A 432 -6.72 8.13 -34.02
C PRO A 432 -7.98 7.70 -33.27
N LYS A 433 -8.10 8.12 -32.01
CA LYS A 433 -9.28 7.84 -31.18
C LYS A 433 -10.50 8.68 -31.61
N PRO A 434 -11.73 8.18 -31.39
CA PRO A 434 -12.95 8.99 -31.50
C PRO A 434 -12.88 10.24 -30.62
N GLN A 435 -13.57 11.31 -31.04
CA GLN A 435 -13.55 12.58 -30.31
C GLN A 435 -14.08 12.42 -28.87
N GLY A 436 -13.22 12.71 -27.89
CA GLY A 436 -13.60 12.62 -26.47
C GLY A 436 -13.58 11.20 -25.92
N ALA A 437 -12.97 10.25 -26.64
CA ALA A 437 -12.67 8.93 -26.10
C ALA A 437 -11.50 9.03 -25.13
N GLY A 438 -11.64 8.39 -23.97
CA GLY A 438 -10.58 8.30 -22.98
C GLY A 438 -9.55 7.25 -23.32
N GLU A 439 -8.57 7.12 -22.43
CA GLU A 439 -7.58 6.04 -22.53
C GLU A 439 -8.24 4.67 -22.37
N THR A 440 -9.26 4.58 -21.52
CA THR A 440 -10.07 3.38 -21.31
C THR A 440 -11.53 3.73 -21.14
N CYS A 441 -12.38 2.97 -21.83
CA CYS A 441 -13.83 3.04 -21.78
C CYS A 441 -14.41 1.65 -21.51
N THR A 442 -15.72 1.56 -21.35
CA THR A 442 -16.40 0.29 -21.13
C THR A 442 -17.27 -0.04 -22.35
N GLN A 443 -16.95 -1.11 -23.06
CA GLN A 443 -17.78 -1.58 -24.18
C GLN A 443 -18.67 -2.73 -23.75
N ASN A 444 -19.96 -2.62 -24.08
CA ASN A 444 -20.95 -3.68 -23.87
C ASN A 444 -20.82 -4.75 -24.95
N THR A 445 -20.67 -6.01 -24.55
CA THR A 445 -20.41 -7.12 -25.49
C THR A 445 -21.57 -7.42 -26.43
N SER A 446 -22.82 -7.20 -25.98
CA SER A 446 -24.02 -7.52 -26.76
C SER A 446 -24.39 -6.44 -27.77
N SER A 447 -24.22 -5.17 -27.41
CA SER A 447 -24.60 -4.03 -28.27
C SER A 447 -23.44 -3.48 -29.09
N GLY A 448 -22.19 -3.71 -28.66
CA GLY A 448 -21.01 -3.06 -29.22
C GLY A 448 -20.85 -1.59 -28.83
N ASN A 449 -21.80 -1.03 -28.07
CA ASN A 449 -21.74 0.37 -27.64
C ASN A 449 -20.67 0.56 -26.56
N SER A 450 -19.95 1.67 -26.65
CA SER A 450 -18.90 2.04 -25.70
C SER A 450 -19.29 3.27 -24.89
N PHE A 451 -19.03 3.23 -23.58
CA PHE A 451 -19.27 4.31 -22.64
C PHE A 451 -17.96 4.81 -22.03
N CYS A 452 -17.77 6.14 -22.03
CA CYS A 452 -16.63 6.79 -21.42
C CYS A 452 -17.08 7.88 -20.44
N PHE A 453 -16.31 8.08 -19.37
CA PHE A 453 -16.46 9.20 -18.46
C PHE A 453 -15.15 9.99 -18.39
N HIS A 454 -15.22 11.29 -18.62
CA HIS A 454 -14.12 12.22 -18.44
C HIS A 454 -14.43 13.16 -17.29
N PRO A 455 -13.63 13.16 -16.23
CA PRO A 455 -13.84 14.14 -15.18
C PRO A 455 -13.52 15.55 -15.64
N ASP A 456 -14.21 16.53 -15.04
CA ASP A 456 -13.90 17.97 -15.20
C ASP A 456 -12.53 18.35 -14.61
#